data_AF-A0A2N1QNA5-F1
#
_entry.id   AF-A0A2N1QNA5-F1
#
_cell.length_a   1.000
_cell.length_b   1.000
_cell.length_c   1.000
_cell.angle_alpha   90.00
_cell.angle_beta   90.00
_cell.angle_gamma   90.00
#
_symmetry.space_group_name_H-M   'P 1'
#
loop_
_entity.id
_entity.type
_entity.pdbx_description
1 polymer ?
#
loop_
_entity_poly.entity_id
_entity_poly.type
_entity_poly.pdbx_seq_one_letter_code
_entity_poly.pdbx_strand_id
1 'polypeptide(L)' 'EDEIMAITARGRIIRVAVSEIPVLSRTAMGSITVRLDGGDSVADVSVVCGEVCVAAEIPYEEETE' A
#
# COMPACT_ATOMS: atom_id res chain seq x y z
N GLU A 1 3.63 -12.31 -9.00
CA GLU A 1 2.43 -11.49 -9.18
C GLU A 1 2.48 -10.37 -8.17
N ASP A 2 2.11 -9.15 -8.56
CA ASP A 2 2.26 -7.98 -7.70
C ASP A 2 1.02 -7.78 -6.84
N GLU A 3 1.27 -7.41 -5.59
CA GLU A 3 0.24 -7.20 -4.58
C GLU A 3 0.46 -5.89 -3.85
N ILE A 4 -0.62 -5.38 -3.29
CA ILE A 4 -0.58 -4.30 -2.30
C ILE A 4 -0.88 -4.92 -0.94
N MET A 5 0.00 -4.66 0.02
CA MET A 5 -0.22 -4.99 1.41
C MET A 5 -0.57 -3.72 2.18
N ALA A 6 -1.73 -3.71 2.83
CA ALA A 6 -2.15 -2.64 3.74
C ALA A 6 -2.21 -3.18 5.18
N ILE A 7 -1.74 -2.37 6.12
CA ILE A 7 -1.78 -2.66 7.55
C ILE A 7 -2.70 -1.64 8.21
N THR A 8 -3.68 -2.09 9.00
CA THR A 8 -4.56 -1.20 9.75
C THR A 8 -3.97 -0.82 11.10
N ALA A 9 -4.46 0.27 11.69
CA ALA A 9 -4.03 0.74 13.02
C ALA A 9 -4.28 -0.31 14.13
N ARG A 10 -5.23 -1.22 13.91
CA ARG A 10 -5.51 -2.35 14.82
C ARG A 10 -4.72 -3.62 14.49
N GLY A 11 -3.74 -3.55 13.57
CA GLY A 11 -2.85 -4.65 13.24
C GLY A 11 -3.45 -5.69 12.29
N ARG A 12 -4.52 -5.36 11.55
CA ARG A 12 -5.04 -6.25 10.50
C ARG A 12 -4.19 -6.09 9.24
N ILE A 13 -3.78 -7.19 8.65
CA ILE A 13 -3.07 -7.22 7.37
C ILE A 13 -4.06 -7.55 6.27
N ILE A 14 -4.05 -6.75 5.21
CA ILE A 14 -4.92 -6.87 4.04
C ILE A 14 -4.00 -7.00 2.82
N ARG A 15 -4.18 -8.06 2.03
CA ARG A 15 -3.44 -8.27 0.78
C ARG A 15 -4.43 -8.26 -0.37
N VAL A 16 -4.10 -7.51 -1.41
CA VAL A 16 -4.93 -7.37 -2.62
C VAL A 16 -4.03 -7.54 -3.83
N ALA A 17 -4.43 -8.40 -4.77
CA ALA A 17 -3.73 -8.51 -6.03
C ALA A 17 -3.93 -7.23 -6.85
N VAL A 18 -2.85 -6.70 -7.44
CA VAL A 18 -2.94 -5.47 -8.26
C VAL A 18 -3.92 -5.65 -9.43
N SER A 19 -4.05 -6.87 -9.95
CA SER A 19 -4.99 -7.22 -11.02
C SER A 19 -6.47 -7.03 -10.65
N GLU A 20 -6.82 -6.98 -9.37
CA GLU A 20 -8.19 -6.77 -8.90
C GLU A 20 -8.56 -5.28 -8.81
N ILE A 21 -7.57 -4.39 -8.86
CA ILE A 21 -7.77 -2.95 -8.74
C ILE A 21 -8.04 -2.36 -10.13
N PRO A 22 -9.20 -1.70 -10.36
CA PRO A 22 -9.50 -1.13 -11.66
C PRO A 22 -8.59 0.07 -11.96
N VAL A 23 -8.17 0.19 -13.22
CA VAL A 23 -7.44 1.37 -13.72
C VAL A 23 -8.42 2.54 -13.81
N LEU A 24 -8.12 3.61 -13.08
CA LEU A 24 -8.93 4.83 -13.03
C LEU A 24 -8.14 6.06 -13.50
N SER A 25 -8.85 7.13 -13.84
CA SER A 25 -8.22 8.39 -14.26
C SER A 25 -7.54 9.10 -13.07
N ARG A 26 -6.59 10.00 -13.34
CA ARG A 26 -5.86 10.76 -12.30
C ARG A 26 -6.78 11.60 -11.40
N THR A 27 -7.91 12.07 -11.92
CA THR A 27 -8.87 12.91 -11.19
C THR A 27 -9.93 12.08 -10.45
N ALA A 28 -9.93 10.76 -10.61
CA ALA A 28 -10.88 9.90 -9.93
C ALA A 28 -10.58 9.81 -8.43
N MET A 29 -11.64 9.65 -7.62
CA MET A 29 -11.51 9.46 -6.17
C MET A 29 -10.95 8.09 -5.79
N GLY A 30 -10.98 7.12 -6.70
CA GLY A 30 -10.65 5.72 -6.43
C GLY A 30 -11.89 4.83 -6.27
N SER A 31 -11.65 3.55 -6.01
CA SER A 31 -12.69 2.56 -5.68
C SER A 31 -12.38 1.91 -4.34
N ILE A 32 -13.41 1.43 -3.63
CA ILE A 32 -13.22 0.76 -2.34
C ILE A 32 -12.77 -0.68 -2.61
N THR A 33 -11.50 -0.96 -2.32
CA THR A 33 -10.94 -2.31 -2.45
C THR A 33 -11.30 -3.20 -1.26
N VAL A 34 -11.23 -2.66 -0.03
CA VAL A 34 -11.59 -3.39 1.20
C VAL A 34 -12.34 -2.45 2.14
N ARG A 35 -13.37 -2.98 2.81
CA ARG A 35 -14.10 -2.26 3.87
C ARG A 35 -13.44 -2.54 5.21
N LEU A 36 -13.10 -1.47 5.93
CA LEU A 36 -12.58 -1.56 7.29
C LEU A 36 -13.71 -1.65 8.32
N ASP A 37 -13.37 -2.19 9.48
CA ASP A 37 -14.29 -2.19 10.63
C ASP A 37 -14.51 -0.78 11.17
N GLY A 38 -15.59 -0.60 11.92
CA GLY A 38 -15.94 0.68 12.54
C GLY A 38 -14.83 1.22 13.46
N GLY A 39 -14.31 2.41 13.12
CA GLY A 39 -13.24 3.05 13.87
C GLY A 39 -11.87 2.40 13.68
N ASP A 40 -11.68 1.62 12.62
CA ASP A 40 -10.38 1.20 12.13
C ASP A 40 -9.94 2.11 10.96
N SER A 41 -8.63 2.20 10.74
CA SER A 41 -8.04 3.03 9.69
C SER A 41 -6.78 2.37 9.15
N VAL A 42 -6.42 2.68 7.90
CA VAL A 42 -5.14 2.24 7.35
C VAL A 42 -4.00 2.99 8.06
N ALA A 43 -3.00 2.25 8.53
CA ALA A 43 -1.80 2.80 9.16
C ALA A 43 -0.60 2.79 8.20
N ASP A 44 -0.48 1.77 7.35
CA ASP A 44 0.61 1.65 6.38
C ASP A 44 0.15 0.92 5.11
N VAL A 45 0.82 1.20 3.98
CA VAL A 45 0.61 0.55 2.68
C VAL A 45 1.96 0.33 2.01
N SER A 46 2.21 -0.90 1.56
CA SER A 46 3.43 -1.27 0.86
C SER A 46 3.11 -2.09 -0.39
N VAL A 47 3.99 -1.99 -1.39
CA VAL A 47 3.90 -2.79 -2.62
C VAL A 47 4.78 -4.02 -2.45
N VAL A 48 4.21 -5.18 -2.76
CA VAL A 48 4.91 -6.46 -2.75
C VAL A 48 5.00 -6.94 -4.19
N CYS A 49 6.17 -6.79 -4.79
CA CYS A 49 6.42 -7.37 -6.11
C CYS A 49 6.68 -8.87 -5.96
N GLY A 50 6.09 -9.68 -6.85
CA GLY A 50 6.30 -11.13 -6.82
C GLY A 50 7.70 -11.58 -7.24
N GLU A 51 8.45 -10.70 -7.91
CA GLU A 51 9.88 -10.83 -8.20
C GLU A 51 10.61 -9.75 -7.40
N VAL A 52 11.72 -10.10 -6.73
CA VAL A 52 12.43 -9.24 -5.76
C VAL A 52 12.44 -7.77 -6.20
N CYS A 53 11.64 -6.91 -5.55
CA CYS A 53 11.84 -5.47 -5.68
C CYS A 53 13.18 -5.19 -4.99
N VAL A 54 14.23 -4.88 -5.76
CA VAL A 54 15.42 -4.25 -5.18
C VAL A 54 14.95 -2.88 -4.75
N ALA A 55 14.68 -2.71 -3.46
CA ALA A 55 14.46 -1.39 -2.90
C ALA A 55 15.68 -0.55 -3.30
N ALA A 56 15.47 0.48 -4.11
CA ALA A 56 16.49 1.49 -4.30
C ALA A 56 16.84 1.98 -2.90
N GLU A 57 18.10 1.78 -2.50
CA GLU A 57 18.62 2.33 -1.27
C GLU A 57 18.28 3.82 -1.29
N ILE A 58 17.34 4.23 -0.44
CA ILE A 58 17.08 5.64 -0.21
C ILE A 58 18.25 6.08 0.66
N PRO A 59 19.20 6.91 0.17
CA PRO A 59 20.18 7.47 1.07
C PRO A 59 19.41 8.29 2.10
N TYR A 60 19.54 7.90 3.36
CA TYR A 60 19.17 8.76 4.48
C TYR A 60 20.09 9.98 4.37
N GLU A 61 19.56 11.11 3.90
CA GLU A 61 20.26 12.39 4.03
C GLU A 61 20.25 12.70 5.54
N GLU A 62 21.41 12.55 6.19
CA GLU A 62 21.58 13.09 7.53
C GLU A 62 21.50 14.62 7.42
N GLU A 63 20.43 15.21 7.96
CA GLU A 63 20.46 16.60 8.37
C GLU A 63 21.52 16.74 9.49
N THR A 64 22.74 17.11 9.10
CA THR A 64 23.74 17.66 10.03
C THR A 64 24.02 19.11 9.67
N GLU A 65 23.45 19.98 10.52
CA GLU A 65 23.81 21.36 10.91
C GLU A 65 24.22 22.40 9.84
#